data_AF-A0A7W0YSL7-F1
#
_entry.id   AF-A0A7W0YSL7-F1
#
_cell.length_a   1.000
_cell.length_b   1.000
_cell.length_c   1.000
_cell.angle_alpha   90.00
_cell.angle_beta   90.00
_cell.angle_gamma   90.00
#
_symmetry.space_group_name_H-M   'P 1'
#
loop_
_entity.id
_entity.type
_entity.pdbx_description
1 polymer ?
#
loop_
_entity_poly.entity_id
_entity_poly.type
_entity_poly.pdbx_seq_one_letter_code
_entity_poly.pdbx_strand_id
1 'polypeptide(L)'
;MDVLVLLEEAPDPSPVLARVDSVPGAFSYERRGRDVVTLYGTPSAESLALALAAVVESRRAEGSGLGAFRHLGVWPGRGAVGDTAWRDSATGELMTRDLDIPLAVLTDIALRLRDECGPLLQRLVAGLQMTDWPEGMWRGITMTFDPQDVSATALTLAGMDSLLDTVRLADGLSYEYEGD
;
A
#
# COMPACT_ATOMS: atom_id res chain seq x y z
N MET A 1 -5.23 -1.60 -5.38
CA MET A 1 -4.96 -0.63 -4.30
C MET A 1 -3.92 0.36 -4.80
N ASP A 2 -4.13 1.65 -4.58
CA ASP A 2 -3.16 2.69 -4.95
C ASP A 2 -2.40 3.14 -3.70
N VAL A 3 -1.07 3.17 -3.77
CA VAL A 3 -0.19 3.47 -2.63
C VAL A 3 0.85 4.51 -3.05
N LEU A 4 0.93 5.61 -2.30
CA LEU A 4 2.02 6.58 -2.40
C LEU A 4 3.05 6.27 -1.31
N VAL A 5 4.27 5.92 -1.71
CA VAL A 5 5.38 5.70 -0.77
C VAL A 5 6.21 6.96 -0.70
N LEU A 6 6.32 7.53 0.49
CA LEU A 6 7.14 8.69 0.82
C LEU A 6 8.36 8.25 1.62
N LEU A 7 9.46 8.99 1.48
CA LEU A 7 10.64 8.86 2.33
C LEU A 7 10.90 10.17 3.07
N GLU A 8 10.95 10.09 4.39
CA GLU A 8 11.25 11.21 5.28
C GLU A 8 12.42 10.87 6.21
N GLU A 9 13.07 11.91 6.74
CA GLU A 9 14.03 11.75 7.82
C GLU A 9 13.32 11.24 9.08
N ALA A 10 13.99 10.36 9.82
CA ALA A 10 13.39 9.80 11.02
C ALA A 10 13.16 10.90 12.07
N PRO A 11 11.95 11.00 12.65
CA PRO A 11 11.72 11.93 13.74
C PRO A 11 12.52 11.46 14.95
N ASP A 12 13.54 12.21 15.35
CA ASP A 12 14.38 11.86 16.50
C ASP A 12 13.64 12.14 17.83
N PRO A 13 13.56 11.21 18.81
CA PRO A 13 14.05 9.82 18.87
C PRO A 13 12.91 8.78 18.78
N SER A 14 12.05 8.87 17.77
CA SER A 14 10.92 7.96 17.59
C SER A 14 11.36 6.65 16.91
N PRO A 15 11.09 5.46 17.50
CA PRO A 15 11.41 4.17 16.88
C PRO A 15 10.43 3.76 15.77
N VAL A 16 9.63 4.70 15.26
CA VAL A 16 8.66 4.47 14.18
C VAL A 16 9.42 4.25 12.88
N LEU A 17 9.21 3.09 12.27
CA LEU A 17 9.80 2.71 10.98
C LEU A 17 9.01 3.25 9.80
N ALA A 18 7.67 3.28 9.93
CA ALA A 18 6.81 3.86 8.91
C ALA A 18 5.52 4.41 9.51
N ARG A 19 4.89 5.34 8.79
CA ARG A 19 3.51 5.77 9.00
C ARG A 19 2.66 5.31 7.83
N VAL A 20 1.44 4.86 8.11
CA VAL A 20 0.46 4.48 7.11
C VAL A 20 -0.80 5.32 7.33
N ASP A 21 -1.16 6.08 6.31
CA ASP A 21 -2.38 6.88 6.28
C ASP A 21 -3.27 6.43 5.13
N SER A 22 -4.57 6.35 5.33
CA SER A 22 -5.50 6.18 4.21
C SER A 22 -6.18 7.50 3.86
N VAL A 23 -6.20 7.84 2.58
CA VAL A 23 -6.96 8.94 1.99
C VAL A 23 -8.19 8.35 1.31
N PRO A 24 -9.41 8.51 1.87
CA PRO A 24 -10.62 7.96 1.27
C PRO A 24 -10.90 8.57 -0.11
N GLY A 25 -11.44 7.75 -1.02
CA GLY A 25 -11.72 8.18 -2.39
C GLY A 25 -12.68 9.36 -2.51
N ALA A 26 -13.51 9.61 -1.48
CA ALA A 26 -14.37 10.80 -1.40
C ALA A 26 -13.60 12.13 -1.44
N PHE A 27 -12.29 12.10 -1.12
CA PHE A 27 -11.40 13.25 -1.11
C PHE A 27 -10.35 13.20 -2.24
N SER A 28 -10.45 12.21 -3.13
CA SER A 28 -9.54 12.04 -4.28
C SER A 28 -10.25 12.32 -5.59
N TYR A 29 -9.59 13.04 -6.50
CA TYR A 29 -10.08 13.33 -7.86
C TYR A 29 -10.41 12.05 -8.65
N GLU A 30 -9.73 10.94 -8.34
CA GLU A 30 -9.89 9.66 -9.01
C GLU A 30 -11.01 8.78 -8.40
N ARG A 31 -11.68 9.26 -7.34
CA ARG A 31 -12.65 8.49 -6.52
C ARG A 31 -12.16 7.14 -6.01
N ARG A 32 -10.85 6.89 -6.08
CA ARG A 32 -10.18 5.71 -5.54
C ARG A 32 -9.50 6.09 -4.24
N GLY A 33 -9.71 5.29 -3.19
CA GLY A 33 -8.99 5.45 -1.94
C GLY A 33 -7.51 5.09 -2.12
N ARG A 34 -6.63 6.00 -1.71
CA ARG A 34 -5.17 5.85 -1.78
C ARG A 34 -4.63 5.69 -0.36
N ASP A 35 -3.70 4.77 -0.15
CA ASP A 35 -2.91 4.77 1.08
C ASP A 35 -1.59 5.51 0.86
N VAL A 36 -1.11 6.19 1.88
CA VAL A 36 0.17 6.89 1.93
C VAL A 36 1.03 6.17 2.95
N VAL A 37 2.19 5.70 2.52
CA VAL A 37 3.19 5.04 3.36
C VAL A 37 4.38 5.96 3.46
N THR A 38 4.60 6.55 4.63
CA THR A 38 5.80 7.35 4.91
C THR A 38 6.83 6.46 5.59
N LEU A 39 7.93 6.14 4.90
CA LEU A 39 9.08 5.46 5.49
C LEU A 39 10.01 6.46 6.16
N TYR A 40 10.54 6.10 7.32
CA TYR A 40 11.48 6.91 8.07
C TYR A 40 12.90 6.35 8.03
N GLY A 41 13.89 7.23 7.87
CA GLY A 41 15.30 6.88 7.92
C GLY A 41 15.82 6.23 6.64
N THR A 42 16.59 5.15 6.73
CA THR A 42 17.12 4.46 5.55
C THR A 42 16.11 3.43 5.03
N PRO A 43 15.52 3.60 3.83
CA PRO A 43 14.56 2.66 3.32
C PRO A 43 15.25 1.34 2.94
N SER A 44 14.56 0.23 3.16
CA SER A 44 14.98 -1.10 2.78
C SER A 44 13.78 -1.87 2.25
N ALA A 45 14.02 -2.96 1.51
CA ALA A 45 12.92 -3.81 1.05
C ALA A 45 12.13 -4.41 2.23
N GLU A 46 12.79 -4.62 3.38
CA GLU A 46 12.18 -5.18 4.58
C GLU A 46 11.27 -4.17 5.27
N SER A 47 11.75 -2.93 5.45
CA SER A 47 10.95 -1.85 6.03
C SER A 47 9.75 -1.48 5.15
N LEU A 48 9.95 -1.44 3.83
CA LEU A 48 8.84 -1.24 2.88
C LEU A 48 7.83 -2.40 2.94
N ALA A 49 8.29 -3.66 2.95
CA ALA A 49 7.39 -4.81 3.04
C ALA A 49 6.56 -4.83 4.34
N LEU A 50 7.17 -4.49 5.48
CA LEU A 50 6.45 -4.36 6.75
C LEU A 50 5.40 -3.24 6.72
N ALA A 51 5.73 -2.10 6.11
CA ALA A 51 4.78 -1.00 5.98
C ALA A 51 3.61 -1.36 5.06
N LEU A 52 3.89 -2.02 3.93
CA LEU A 52 2.84 -2.52 3.02
C LEU A 52 1.98 -3.62 3.66
N ALA A 53 2.58 -4.49 4.48
CA ALA A 53 1.84 -5.46 5.27
C ALA A 53 0.84 -4.78 6.21
N ALA A 54 1.23 -3.67 6.85
CA ALA A 54 0.33 -2.89 7.69
C ALA A 54 -0.82 -2.26 6.89
N VAL A 55 -0.56 -1.79 5.65
CA VAL A 55 -1.62 -1.33 4.74
C VAL A 55 -2.61 -2.45 4.44
N VAL A 56 -2.11 -3.63 4.04
CA VAL A 56 -2.95 -4.79 3.68
C VAL A 56 -3.80 -5.24 4.87
N GLU A 57 -3.19 -5.40 6.05
CA GLU A 57 -3.88 -5.91 7.22
C GLU A 57 -4.85 -4.89 7.81
N SER A 58 -4.50 -3.60 7.82
CA SER A 58 -5.39 -2.55 8.31
C SER A 58 -6.68 -2.39 7.49
N ARG A 59 -6.63 -2.72 6.20
CA ARG A 59 -7.81 -2.77 5.33
C ARG A 59 -8.71 -3.99 5.60
N ARG A 60 -8.17 -5.06 6.20
CA ARG A 60 -8.93 -6.26 6.58
C ARG A 60 -9.68 -6.08 7.89
N ALA A 61 -9.27 -5.12 8.72
CA ALA A 61 -9.94 -4.82 9.98
C ALA A 61 -11.44 -4.57 9.79
N GLU A 62 -12.26 -5.37 10.48
CA GLU A 62 -13.71 -5.42 10.29
C GLU A 62 -14.39 -4.06 10.51
N GLY A 63 -15.38 -3.72 9.69
CA GLY A 63 -16.19 -2.50 9.83
C GLY A 63 -15.62 -1.26 9.11
N SER A 64 -14.37 -1.32 8.62
CA SER A 64 -13.74 -0.27 7.81
C SER A 64 -14.04 -0.49 6.32
N GLY A 65 -15.17 0.02 5.82
CA GLY A 65 -15.45 0.07 4.38
C GLY A 65 -14.44 0.96 3.61
N LEU A 66 -14.60 1.08 2.29
CA LEU A 66 -13.73 1.90 1.40
C LEU A 66 -13.63 3.40 1.79
N GLY A 67 -14.49 3.88 2.68
CA GLY A 67 -14.52 5.26 3.18
C GLY A 67 -13.83 5.49 4.53
N ALA A 68 -13.25 4.44 5.14
CA ALA A 68 -12.60 4.58 6.44
C ALA A 68 -11.24 5.27 6.31
N PHE A 69 -10.97 6.17 7.25
CA PHE A 69 -9.65 6.71 7.55
C PHE A 69 -8.90 5.74 8.44
N ARG A 70 -7.61 5.59 8.21
CA ARG A 70 -6.68 4.77 8.99
C ARG A 70 -5.42 5.59 9.18
N HIS A 71 -4.92 5.62 10.40
CA HIS A 71 -3.67 6.24 10.76
C HIS A 71 -2.90 5.27 11.64
N LEU A 72 -1.76 4.78 11.17
CA LEU A 72 -0.97 3.78 11.86
C LEU A 72 0.49 4.19 11.89
N GLY A 73 1.13 4.00 13.04
CA GLY A 73 2.58 3.86 13.10
C GLY A 73 2.97 2.39 12.96
N VAL A 74 4.12 2.11 12.37
CA VAL A 74 4.71 0.77 12.26
C VAL A 74 6.03 0.77 13.01
N TRP A 75 6.18 -0.19 13.92
CA TRP A 75 7.37 -0.36 14.77
C TRP A 75 7.98 -1.75 14.57
N PRO A 76 9.31 -1.85 14.39
CA PRO A 76 9.99 -3.12 14.11
C PRO A 76 9.89 -4.14 15.24
N GLY A 77 9.65 -3.71 16.49
CA GLY A 77 9.53 -4.58 17.67
C GLY A 77 8.11 -4.74 18.23
N ARG A 78 7.10 -4.06 17.67
CA ARG A 78 5.74 -4.05 18.23
C ARG A 78 4.67 -4.46 17.21
N GLY A 79 4.82 -4.09 15.94
CA GLY A 79 3.77 -4.23 14.94
C GLY A 79 3.25 -2.86 14.50
N ALA A 80 1.99 -2.77 14.10
CA ALA A 80 1.38 -1.51 13.69
C ALA A 80 0.26 -1.10 14.65
N VAL A 81 0.30 0.14 15.11
CA VAL A 81 -0.65 0.68 16.09
C VAL A 81 -1.13 2.05 15.67
N GLY A 82 -2.42 2.29 15.88
CA GLY A 82 -3.05 3.58 15.67
C GLY A 82 -4.55 3.43 15.71
N ASP A 83 -5.26 4.06 14.79
CA ASP A 83 -6.71 4.10 14.80
C ASP A 83 -7.32 4.06 13.40
N THR A 84 -8.61 3.76 13.38
CA THR A 84 -9.46 3.90 12.20
C THR A 84 -10.75 4.60 12.54
N ALA A 85 -11.20 5.46 11.63
CA ALA A 85 -12.43 6.21 11.77
C ALA A 85 -13.27 6.08 10.50
N TRP A 86 -14.57 5.82 10.66
CA TRP A 86 -15.50 5.74 9.53
C TRP A 86 -16.88 6.23 9.94
N ARG A 87 -17.68 6.61 8.96
CA ARG A 87 -19.08 6.96 9.19
C ARG A 87 -19.91 5.70 9.07
N ASP A 88 -20.65 5.35 10.13
CA ASP A 88 -21.57 4.23 10.07
C ASP A 88 -22.69 4.53 9.06
N SER A 89 -22.98 3.58 8.17
CA SER A 89 -23.97 3.75 7.11
C SER A 89 -25.40 3.68 7.65
N ALA A 90 -25.62 3.00 8.78
CA ALA A 90 -26.94 2.87 9.38
C ALA A 90 -27.33 4.10 10.21
N THR A 91 -26.43 4.60 11.05
CA THR A 91 -26.70 5.72 11.97
C THR A 91 -26.18 7.06 11.46
N GLY A 92 -25.21 7.07 10.54
CA GLY A 92 -24.51 8.28 10.12
C GLY A 92 -23.52 8.83 11.16
N GLU A 93 -23.33 8.14 12.28
CA GLU A 93 -22.40 8.55 13.32
C GLU A 93 -20.94 8.26 12.94
N LEU A 94 -20.02 9.07 13.46
CA LEU A 94 -18.59 8.82 13.30
C LEU A 94 -18.17 7.76 14.32
N MET A 95 -17.82 6.58 13.82
CA MET A 95 -17.24 5.49 14.60
C MET A 95 -15.72 5.63 14.58
N THR A 96 -15.09 5.34 15.72
CA THR A 96 -13.63 5.25 15.86
C THR A 96 -13.28 3.92 16.51
N ARG A 97 -12.14 3.35 16.12
CA ARG A 97 -11.63 2.10 16.67
C ARG A 97 -10.12 2.13 16.68
N ASP A 98 -9.55 1.71 17.80
CA ASP A 98 -8.11 1.48 17.90
C ASP A 98 -7.71 0.25 17.07
N LEU A 99 -6.62 0.38 16.33
CA LEU A 99 -5.99 -0.70 15.58
C LEU A 99 -4.68 -1.08 16.27
N ASP A 100 -4.55 -2.36 16.62
CA ASP A 100 -3.31 -2.96 17.11
C ASP A 100 -3.06 -4.26 16.33
N ILE A 101 -2.16 -4.19 15.36
CA ILE A 101 -1.80 -5.27 14.46
C ILE A 101 -0.49 -5.90 14.95
N PRO A 102 -0.51 -7.17 15.42
CA PRO A 102 0.68 -7.81 15.98
C PRO A 102 1.82 -7.91 14.98
N LEU A 103 3.06 -7.73 15.46
CA LEU A 103 4.26 -7.87 14.62
C LEU A 103 4.31 -9.18 13.85
N ALA A 104 3.92 -10.30 14.46
CA ALA A 104 3.93 -11.62 13.82
C ALA A 104 3.05 -11.67 12.56
N VAL A 105 1.89 -11.01 12.59
CA VAL A 105 0.99 -10.93 11.43
C VAL A 105 1.63 -10.09 10.32
N LEU A 106 2.23 -8.95 10.68
CA LEU A 106 2.92 -8.10 9.71
C LEU A 106 4.12 -8.81 9.09
N THR A 107 4.91 -9.53 9.88
CA THR A 107 6.08 -10.27 9.39
C THR A 107 5.66 -11.35 8.40
N ASP A 108 4.62 -12.12 8.70
CA ASP A 108 4.13 -13.17 7.81
C ASP A 108 3.63 -12.62 6.46
N ILE A 109 2.88 -11.51 6.48
CA ILE A 109 2.44 -10.83 5.26
C ILE A 109 3.64 -10.21 4.52
N ALA A 110 4.58 -9.60 5.23
CA ALA A 110 5.76 -8.99 4.65
C ALA A 110 6.67 -10.01 3.95
N LEU A 111 6.81 -11.22 4.51
CA LEU A 111 7.55 -12.31 3.86
C LEU A 111 6.90 -12.70 2.53
N ARG A 112 5.58 -12.90 2.52
CA ARG A 112 4.83 -13.20 1.28
C ARG A 112 4.97 -12.09 0.24
N LEU A 113 4.83 -10.83 0.66
CA LEU A 113 5.05 -9.68 -0.22
C LEU A 113 6.47 -9.65 -0.81
N ARG A 114 7.49 -10.07 -0.06
CA ARG A 114 8.87 -10.12 -0.55
C ARG A 114 9.08 -11.28 -1.53
N ASP A 115 8.46 -12.42 -1.29
CA ASP A 115 8.57 -13.58 -2.17
C ASP A 115 7.90 -13.31 -3.52
N GLU A 116 6.73 -12.65 -3.50
CA GLU A 116 5.96 -12.32 -4.71
C GLU A 116 6.51 -11.08 -5.44
N CYS A 117 6.87 -10.02 -4.69
CA CYS A 117 7.16 -8.69 -5.22
C CYS A 117 8.59 -8.20 -4.98
N GLY A 118 9.51 -9.07 -4.54
CA GLY A 118 10.89 -8.70 -4.17
C GLY A 118 11.60 -7.78 -5.16
N PRO A 119 11.64 -8.09 -6.48
CA PRO A 119 12.28 -7.24 -7.47
C PRO A 119 11.60 -5.87 -7.66
N LEU A 120 10.29 -5.77 -7.41
CA LEU A 120 9.55 -4.50 -7.46
C LEU A 120 9.90 -3.65 -6.23
N LEU A 121 9.87 -4.26 -5.03
CA LEU A 121 10.22 -3.58 -3.78
C LEU A 121 11.66 -3.04 -3.81
N GLN A 122 12.60 -3.81 -4.34
CA GLN A 122 13.99 -3.38 -4.52
C GLN A 122 14.10 -2.18 -5.46
N ARG A 123 13.36 -2.18 -6.58
CA ARG A 123 13.33 -1.05 -7.53
C ARG A 123 12.74 0.20 -6.88
N LEU A 124 11.66 0.08 -6.11
CA LEU A 124 11.06 1.19 -5.38
C LEU A 124 12.03 1.78 -4.36
N VAL A 125 12.67 0.94 -3.56
CA VAL A 125 13.68 1.38 -2.58
C VAL A 125 14.85 2.08 -3.27
N ALA A 126 15.36 1.53 -4.37
CA ALA A 126 16.42 2.17 -5.14
C ALA A 126 15.99 3.55 -5.68
N GLY A 127 14.75 3.67 -6.18
CA GLY A 127 14.17 4.94 -6.62
C GLY A 127 14.08 5.99 -5.50
N LEU A 128 13.66 5.58 -4.31
CA LEU A 128 13.59 6.48 -3.13
C LEU A 128 14.97 6.93 -2.65
N GLN A 129 16.00 6.11 -2.88
CA GLN A 129 17.39 6.39 -2.49
C GLN A 129 18.16 7.23 -3.51
N MET A 130 17.60 7.51 -4.68
CA MET A 130 18.24 8.33 -5.70
C MET A 130 18.74 9.66 -5.11
N THR A 131 20.02 9.95 -5.32
CA THR A 131 20.73 11.12 -4.75
C THR A 131 20.37 12.42 -5.45
N ASP A 132 19.86 12.34 -6.68
CA ASP A 132 19.54 13.43 -7.59
C ASP A 132 18.07 13.85 -7.53
N TRP A 133 17.38 13.57 -6.42
CA TRP A 133 16.00 14.04 -6.25
C TRP A 133 15.95 15.56 -6.39
N PRO A 134 15.04 16.12 -7.19
CA PRO A 134 14.98 17.56 -7.41
C PRO A 134 14.83 18.29 -6.07
N GLU A 135 15.70 19.27 -5.84
CA GLU A 135 15.74 20.03 -4.59
C GLU A 135 14.35 20.64 -4.28
N GLY A 136 13.88 20.46 -3.05
CA GLY A 136 12.59 20.97 -2.59
C GLY A 136 11.37 20.07 -2.89
N MET A 137 11.53 18.93 -3.56
CA MET A 137 10.46 17.95 -3.79
C MET A 137 10.50 16.81 -2.78
N TRP A 138 9.32 16.34 -2.37
CA TRP A 138 9.20 15.18 -1.49
C TRP A 138 9.64 13.91 -2.23
N ARG A 139 10.38 13.03 -1.55
CA ARG A 139 10.80 11.74 -2.10
C ARG A 139 9.61 10.80 -2.09
N GLY A 140 8.87 10.77 -3.21
CA GLY A 140 7.62 10.05 -3.33
C GLY A 140 7.53 9.22 -4.61
N ILE A 141 7.10 7.97 -4.49
CA ILE A 141 6.80 7.10 -5.63
C ILE A 141 5.40 6.50 -5.45
N THR A 142 4.55 6.66 -6.46
CA THR A 142 3.24 6.01 -6.51
C THR A 142 3.36 4.61 -7.12
N MET A 143 2.68 3.65 -6.52
CA MET A 143 2.55 2.29 -7.04
C MET A 143 1.11 1.80 -6.92
N THR A 144 0.71 0.98 -7.89
CA THR A 144 -0.56 0.24 -7.82
C THR A 144 -0.26 -1.22 -7.53
N PHE A 145 -1.00 -1.80 -6.58
CA PHE A 145 -0.82 -3.15 -6.09
C PHE A 145 -2.17 -3.86 -5.96
N ASP A 146 -2.29 -5.11 -6.41
CA ASP A 146 -3.51 -5.90 -6.17
C ASP A 146 -3.34 -6.80 -4.93
N PRO A 147 -4.06 -6.54 -3.83
CA PRO A 147 -3.95 -7.35 -2.61
C PRO A 147 -4.61 -8.73 -2.72
N GLN A 148 -5.30 -9.07 -3.82
CA GLN A 148 -5.93 -10.38 -4.01
C GLN A 148 -4.89 -11.52 -4.12
N ASP A 149 -3.66 -11.24 -4.58
CA ASP A 149 -2.64 -12.28 -4.83
C ASP A 149 -1.87 -12.71 -3.57
N VAL A 150 -1.69 -11.83 -2.59
CA VAL A 150 -1.02 -12.12 -1.29
C VAL A 150 -1.86 -13.05 -0.39
N SER A 151 -3.06 -13.39 -0.84
CA SER A 151 -4.08 -14.11 -0.09
C SER A 151 -4.06 -15.63 -0.29
N ALA A 152 -3.08 -16.20 -1.00
CA ALA A 152 -3.09 -17.62 -1.33
C ALA A 152 -2.59 -18.54 -0.21
N THR A 153 -3.43 -18.76 0.81
CA THR A 153 -3.52 -20.06 1.47
C THR A 153 -4.98 -20.52 1.50
N ALA A 154 -5.57 -20.69 0.31
CA ALA A 154 -6.55 -21.74 -0.01
C ALA A 154 -7.09 -21.53 -1.44
N LEU A 155 -6.83 -22.52 -2.32
CA LEU A 155 -7.59 -22.80 -3.55
C LEU A 155 -7.61 -21.70 -4.64
N THR A 156 -6.69 -21.79 -5.61
CA THR A 156 -7.00 -22.28 -6.97
C THR A 156 -5.89 -21.90 -7.94
N LEU A 157 -5.49 -22.89 -8.75
CA LEU A 157 -4.63 -22.78 -9.93
C LEU A 157 -5.25 -21.92 -11.07
N ALA A 158 -6.24 -21.08 -10.77
CA ALA A 158 -7.11 -20.39 -11.73
C ALA A 158 -6.69 -18.92 -12.01
N GLY A 159 -5.84 -18.33 -11.17
CA GLY A 159 -5.39 -16.94 -11.34
C GLY A 159 -4.39 -16.71 -12.49
N MET A 160 -3.71 -17.76 -12.96
CA MET A 160 -2.72 -17.63 -14.04
C MET A 160 -3.35 -17.51 -15.43
N ASP A 161 -4.53 -18.10 -15.66
CA ASP A 161 -5.23 -17.98 -16.96
C ASP A 161 -5.84 -16.59 -17.16
N SER A 162 -6.30 -15.94 -16.07
CA SER A 162 -6.93 -14.60 -16.14
C SER A 162 -5.95 -13.48 -16.51
N LEU A 163 -4.67 -13.62 -16.18
CA LEU A 163 -3.63 -12.64 -16.51
C LEU A 163 -3.16 -12.74 -17.97
N LEU A 164 -3.23 -13.93 -18.57
CA LEU A 164 -2.95 -14.11 -20.00
C LEU A 164 -4.09 -13.58 -20.88
N ASP A 165 -5.34 -13.69 -20.44
CA ASP A 165 -6.49 -13.15 -21.18
C ASP A 165 -6.51 -11.61 -21.22
N THR A 166 -6.00 -10.93 -20.19
CA THR A 166 -5.92 -9.46 -20.15
C THR A 166 -4.85 -8.91 -21.10
N VAL A 167 -3.73 -9.62 -21.28
CA VAL A 167 -2.69 -9.22 -22.24
C VAL A 167 -3.15 -9.46 -23.68
N ARG A 168 -3.98 -10.49 -23.93
CA ARG A 168 -4.45 -10.83 -25.27
C ARG A 168 -5.49 -9.85 -25.83
N LEU A 169 -6.22 -9.13 -24.96
CA LEU A 169 -7.19 -8.09 -25.37
C LEU A 169 -6.54 -6.74 -25.71
N ALA A 170 -5.26 -6.52 -25.34
CA ALA A 170 -4.60 -5.23 -25.52
C ALA A 170 -3.95 -5.01 -26.91
N ASP A 171 -3.78 -6.06 -27.73
CA ASP A 171 -3.16 -5.97 -29.07
C ASP A 171 -4.17 -5.61 -30.20
N GLY A 172 -5.37 -5.16 -29.85
CA GLY A 172 -6.41 -4.75 -30.79
C GLY A 172 -6.49 -3.24 -31.05
N LEU A 173 -5.38 -2.58 -31.40
CA LEU A 173 -5.43 -1.20 -31.90
C LEU A 173 -5.14 -1.18 -33.41
N SER A 174 -6.23 -1.14 -34.17
CA SER A 174 -6.28 -0.87 -35.61
C SER A 174 -5.65 0.48 -35.94
N TYR A 175 -4.63 0.48 -36.79
CA TYR A 175 -4.10 1.68 -37.43
C TYR A 175 -4.94 1.95 -38.69
N GLU A 176 -5.81 2.97 -38.67
CA GLU A 176 -6.36 3.54 -39.91
C GLU A 176 -5.30 4.48 -40.51
N TYR A 177 -4.77 4.09 -41.67
CA TYR A 177 -3.95 4.93 -42.53
C TYR A 177 -4.89 5.65 -43.48
N GLU A 178 -5.04 6.96 -43.34
CA GLU A 178 -5.71 7.79 -44.35
C GLU A 178 -4.66 8.71 -44.99
N GLY A 179 -4.38 8.42 -46.25
CA GLY A 179 -3.59 9.25 -47.14
C GLY A 179 -4.38 9.53 -48.40
N ASP A 180 -4.67 10.81 -48.63
CA ASP A 180 -4.54 11.50 -49.93
C ASP A 180 -4.44 13.01 -49.67
#